data_AF-A0A849EI36-F1
#
_entry.id   AF-A0A849EI36-F1
#
_cell.length_a   1.000
_cell.length_b   1.000
_cell.length_c   1.000
_cell.angle_alpha   90.00
_cell.angle_beta   90.00
_cell.angle_gamma   90.00
#
_symmetry.space_group_name_H-M   'P 1'
#
loop_
_entity.id
_entity.type
_entity.pdbx_description
1 polymer ?
#
loop_
_entity_poly.entity_id
_entity_poly.type
_entity_poly.pdbx_seq_one_letter_code
_entity_poly.pdbx_strand_id
1 'polypeptide(L)' 'FDDNSLIAGKIKAAHVHTDYLRISENDEQEQLKTHPLLAYISHGRFAKISETYNFPFPKDFKR' A
#
# COMPACT_ATOMS: atom_id res chain seq x y z
N PHE A 1 2.24 3.96 28.31
CA PHE A 1 1.82 3.06 27.23
C PHE A 1 1.63 1.70 27.86
N ASP A 2 0.45 1.12 27.67
CA ASP A 2 0.13 -0.24 28.12
C ASP A 2 0.52 -1.26 27.03
N ASP A 3 0.28 -2.55 27.26
CA ASP A 3 0.61 -3.66 26.36
C ASP A 3 0.15 -3.44 24.91
N ASN A 4 -1.01 -2.80 24.73
CA ASN A 4 -1.51 -2.37 23.42
C ASN A 4 -1.88 -0.89 23.47
N SER A 5 -1.10 -0.05 22.78
CA SER A 5 -1.36 1.39 22.71
C SER A 5 -1.42 1.84 21.25
N LEU A 6 -2.42 2.66 20.91
CA LEU A 6 -2.47 3.33 19.60
C LEU A 6 -1.58 4.58 19.64
N ILE A 7 -0.64 4.66 18.71
CA ILE A 7 0.24 5.81 18.55
C ILE A 7 -0.24 6.61 17.32
N ALA A 8 -0.50 7.90 17.51
CA ALA A 8 -0.89 8.82 16.45
C ALA A 8 0.10 9.99 16.36
N GLY A 9 0.38 10.45 15.13
CA GLY A 9 1.32 11.54 14.88
C GLY A 9 1.16 12.12 13.47
N LYS A 10 1.76 13.29 13.24
CA LYS A 10 1.76 13.95 11.93
C LYS A 10 3.00 13.55 11.13
N ILE A 11 2.80 13.08 9.90
CA ILE A 11 3.89 12.83 8.94
C ILE A 11 4.56 14.18 8.61
N LYS A 12 5.87 14.27 8.82
CA LYS A 12 6.68 15.46 8.54
C LYS A 12 7.44 15.37 7.22
N ALA A 13 7.88 14.17 6.86
CA ALA A 13 8.55 13.86 5.62
C ALA A 13 8.28 12.39 5.25
N ALA A 14 8.33 12.06 3.97
CA ALA A 14 8.27 10.70 3.44
C ALA A 14 9.44 10.51 2.47
N HIS A 15 10.05 9.33 2.52
CA HIS A 15 11.18 8.97 1.65
C HIS A 15 10.83 7.69 0.91
N VAL A 16 11.29 7.60 -0.34
CA VAL A 16 11.06 6.45 -1.21
C VAL A 16 12.31 6.20 -2.03
N HIS A 17 12.58 4.94 -2.36
CA HIS A 17 13.64 4.61 -3.30
C HIS A 17 13.26 5.14 -4.69
N THR A 18 14.22 5.59 -5.49
CA THR A 18 13.96 6.17 -6.83
C THR A 18 13.16 5.23 -7.71
N ASP A 19 13.44 3.94 -7.62
CA ASP A 19 12.80 2.89 -8.43
C ASP A 19 11.35 2.59 -7.99
N TYR A 20 10.95 3.13 -6.84
CA TYR A 20 9.60 3.04 -6.27
C TYR A 20 8.85 4.38 -6.37
N LEU A 21 9.45 5.39 -7.01
CA LEU A 21 8.84 6.70 -7.16
C LEU A 21 7.69 6.60 -8.16
N ARG A 22 6.47 6.85 -7.68
CA ARG A 22 5.27 6.89 -8.50
C ARG A 22 5.25 8.18 -9.32
N ILE A 23 5.52 8.06 -10.61
CA ILE A 23 5.52 9.21 -11.54
C ILE A 23 4.18 9.31 -12.30
N SER A 24 3.41 8.21 -12.41
CA SER A 24 2.06 8.21 -12.99
C SER A 24 1.21 7.01 -12.58
N GLU A 25 -0.12 7.14 -12.65
CA GLU A 25 -1.11 6.08 -12.34
C GLU A 25 -0.96 4.84 -13.24
N ASN A 26 -0.56 5.01 -14.50
CA ASN A 26 -0.43 3.91 -15.46
C ASN A 26 0.75 2.96 -15.13
N ASP A 27 1.68 3.40 -14.30
CA ASP A 27 2.88 2.65 -13.89
C ASP A 27 2.66 1.83 -12.61
N GLU A 28 1.51 1.99 -11.91
CA GLU A 28 1.32 1.41 -10.58
C GLU A 28 1.30 -0.14 -10.58
N GLN A 29 0.61 -0.76 -11.55
CA GLN A 29 0.57 -2.23 -11.63
C GLN A 29 1.91 -2.84 -12.03
N GLU A 30 2.70 -2.14 -12.84
CA GLU A 30 4.01 -2.60 -13.30
C GLU A 30 5.07 -2.43 -12.20
N GLN A 31 5.02 -1.31 -11.47
CA GLN A 31 5.81 -1.10 -10.26
C GLN A 31 5.52 -2.15 -9.19
N LEU A 32 4.26 -2.51 -8.92
CA LEU A 32 3.94 -3.55 -7.95
C LEU A 32 4.50 -4.94 -8.34
N LYS A 33 4.64 -5.23 -9.64
CA LYS A 33 5.22 -6.50 -10.10
C LYS A 33 6.74 -6.54 -9.92
N THR A 34 7.42 -5.46 -10.26
CA THR A 34 8.89 -5.35 -10.14
C THR A 34 9.33 -5.18 -8.69
N HIS A 35 8.50 -4.52 -7.88
CA HIS A 35 8.80 -4.05 -6.55
C HIS A 35 7.61 -4.30 -5.59
N PRO A 36 7.32 -5.58 -5.26
CA PRO A 36 6.10 -5.95 -4.56
C PRO A 36 6.08 -5.49 -3.10
N LEU A 37 4.92 -4.98 -2.69
CA LEU A 37 4.60 -4.74 -1.28
C LEU A 37 4.36 -6.06 -0.55
N LEU A 38 4.62 -6.08 0.76
CA LEU A 38 4.38 -7.25 1.61
C LEU A 38 3.13 -7.06 2.46
N ALA A 39 2.28 -8.08 2.48
CA ALA A 39 1.12 -8.16 3.34
C ALA A 39 1.38 -9.16 4.47
N TYR A 40 1.14 -8.74 5.71
CA TYR A 40 1.11 -9.65 6.86
C TYR A 40 -0.17 -10.48 6.82
N ILE A 41 -0.06 -11.80 6.97
CA ILE A 41 -1.22 -12.71 6.92
C ILE A 41 -1.50 -13.31 8.29
N SER A 42 -0.48 -13.91 8.89
CA SER A 42 -0.57 -14.49 10.23
C SER A 42 0.82 -14.61 10.82
N HIS A 43 0.91 -15.02 12.08
CA HIS A 43 2.20 -15.20 12.74
C HIS A 43 3.15 -16.05 11.88
N GLY A 44 4.35 -15.52 11.61
CA GLY A 44 5.38 -16.15 10.78
C GLY A 44 5.10 -16.17 9.27
N ARG A 45 4.01 -15.58 8.77
CA ARG A 45 3.64 -15.61 7.34
C ARG A 45 3.37 -14.22 6.77
N PHE A 46 3.98 -13.97 5.62
CA PHE A 46 3.74 -12.80 4.79
C PHE A 46 3.53 -13.22 3.34
N ALA A 47 2.85 -12.36 2.56
CA ALA A 47 2.63 -12.54 1.14
C ALA A 47 3.17 -11.34 0.36
N LYS A 48 3.58 -11.57 -0.89
CA LYS A 48 3.87 -10.50 -1.86
C LYS A 48 2.59 -10.12 -2.58
N ILE A 49 2.30 -8.83 -2.67
CA ILE A 49 1.20 -8.32 -3.49
C ILE A 49 1.65 -8.37 -4.95
N SER A 50 0.97 -9.18 -5.76
CA SER A 50 1.27 -9.34 -7.20
C SER A 50 0.27 -8.62 -8.11
N GLU A 51 -0.96 -8.43 -7.64
CA GLU A 51 -2.06 -7.86 -8.41
C GLU A 51 -3.02 -7.13 -7.47
N THR A 52 -3.62 -6.05 -7.99
CA THR A 52 -4.59 -5.23 -7.26
C THR A 52 -5.76 -4.93 -8.19
N TYR A 53 -6.97 -4.93 -7.65
CA TYR A 53 -8.18 -4.61 -8.39
C TYR A 53 -8.71 -3.26 -7.94
N ASN A 54 -9.25 -2.49 -8.88
CA ASN A 54 -9.98 -1.28 -8.55
C ASN A 54 -11.20 -1.63 -7.71
N PHE A 55 -11.43 -0.84 -6.66
CA PHE A 55 -12.63 -0.99 -5.85
C PHE A 55 -13.86 -0.77 -6.74
N PRO A 56 -14.82 -1.69 -6.78
CA PRO A 56 -15.99 -1.54 -7.62
C PRO A 56 -16.87 -0.45 -7.03
N PHE A 57 -16.91 0.71 -7.67
CA PHE A 57 -17.87 1.74 -7.33
C PHE A 57 -19.24 1.34 -7.90
N PRO A 58 -20.30 1.22 -7.07
CA PRO A 58 -21.66 1.12 -7.57
C PRO A 58 -21.96 2.26 -8.54
N LYS A 59 -22.82 2.01 -9.52
CA LYS A 59 -23.16 2.96 -10.60
C LYS A 59 -23.49 4.38 -10.12
N ASP A 60 -24.06 4.49 -8.92
CA ASP A 60 -24.53 5.75 -8.34
C ASP A 60 -23.67 6.25 -7.16
N PHE A 61 -22.45 5.70 -6.99
CA PHE A 61 -21.53 6.16 -5.95
C PHE A 61 -21.02 7.56 -6.30
N LYS A 62 -21.36 8.54 -5.46
CA LYS A 62 -20.89 9.93 -5.59
C LYS A 62 -19.59 10.09 -4.81
N ARG A 63 -18.57 10.61 -5.47
CA ARG A 63 -17.26 10.96 -4.90
C ARG A 63 -17.33 12.18 -3.98
#